data_AF-A0A671Z0M3-F1
#
_entry.id   AF-A0A671Z0M3-F1
#
_cell.length_a   1.000
_cell.length_b   1.000
_cell.length_c   1.000
_cell.angle_alpha   90.00
_cell.angle_beta   90.00
_cell.angle_gamma   90.00
#
_symmetry.space_group_name_H-M   'P 1'
#
loop_
_entity.id
_entity.type
_entity.pdbx_description
1 polymer ?
#
loop_
_entity_poly.entity_id
_entity_poly.type
_entity_poly.pdbx_seq_one_letter_code
_entity_poly.pdbx_strand_id
1 'polypeptide(L)'
;MTTHVTLEDALSNVDLLEELPLPDQQPCIEPPPSSIMYQANFDTNFEDRNAFVTGIARYIEQATVHSSMNEMLEEGHEYAVMLYTWRSCSRAIPQVTHTHKHTRTKLELYILSLTDDYLLPMADIDKITDHFTFKKSL
;
A
#
# COMPACT_ATOMS: atom_id res chain seq x y z
N MET A 1 35.30 -4.80 -37.78
CA MET A 1 34.06 -4.34 -37.13
C MET A 1 34.44 -3.19 -36.23
N THR A 2 34.23 -1.95 -36.67
CA THR A 2 34.52 -0.75 -35.88
C THR A 2 33.32 -0.48 -34.99
N THR A 3 33.38 -0.96 -33.75
CA THR A 3 32.38 -0.65 -32.73
C THR A 3 32.48 0.84 -32.41
N HIS A 4 31.44 1.60 -32.77
CA HIS A 4 31.35 3.02 -32.50
C HIS A 4 31.27 3.21 -30.98
N VAL A 5 32.36 3.65 -30.35
CA VAL A 5 32.38 3.95 -28.92
C VAL A 5 31.56 5.21 -28.69
N THR A 6 30.60 5.15 -27.78
CA THR A 6 29.76 6.31 -27.45
C THR A 6 30.51 7.24 -26.50
N LEU A 7 30.14 8.52 -26.47
CA LEU A 7 30.72 9.48 -25.52
C LEU A 7 30.45 9.04 -24.07
N GLU A 8 29.29 8.45 -23.81
CA GLU A 8 28.91 7.92 -22.49
C GLU A 8 29.83 6.79 -22.05
N ASP A 9 30.15 5.85 -22.94
CA ASP A 9 31.10 4.76 -22.63
C ASP A 9 32.50 5.31 -22.32
N ALA A 10 32.91 6.36 -23.05
CA ALA A 10 34.21 6.99 -22.84
C ALA A 10 34.29 7.72 -21.49
N LEU A 11 33.21 8.40 -21.08
CA LEU A 11 33.11 9.07 -19.78
C LEU A 11 33.02 8.07 -18.64
N SER A 12 32.19 7.03 -18.77
CA SER A 12 32.09 5.95 -17.77
C SER A 12 33.44 5.27 -17.51
N ASN A 13 34.25 5.03 -18.54
CA ASN A 13 35.59 4.49 -18.37
C ASN A 13 36.52 5.41 -17.56
N VAL A 14 36.34 6.73 -17.64
CA VAL A 14 37.11 7.70 -16.83
C VAL A 14 36.63 7.66 -15.38
N ASP A 15 35.31 7.59 -15.15
CA ASP A 15 34.73 7.49 -13.80
C ASP A 15 35.21 6.22 -13.08
N LEU A 16 35.33 5.09 -13.80
CA LEU A 16 35.88 3.84 -13.25
C LEU A 16 37.33 4.00 -12.74
N LEU A 17 38.12 4.89 -13.33
CA LEU A 17 39.49 5.13 -12.90
C LEU A 17 39.55 5.98 -11.62
N GLU A 18 38.54 6.80 -11.37
CA GLU A 18 38.43 7.58 -10.12
C GLU A 18 38.08 6.68 -8.92
N GLU A 19 37.27 5.64 -9.14
CA GLU A 19 36.90 4.68 -8.11
C GLU A 19 37.99 3.64 -7.79
N LEU A 20 39.09 3.63 -8.55
CA LEU A 20 40.14 2.63 -8.37
C LEU A 20 40.86 2.86 -7.02
N PRO A 21 40.84 1.89 -6.09
CA PRO A 21 41.56 2.03 -4.84
C PRO A 21 43.06 2.06 -5.13
N LEU A 22 43.69 3.22 -4.91
CA LEU A 22 45.13 3.34 -4.99
C LEU A 22 45.77 2.69 -3.75
N PRO A 23 46.85 1.90 -3.92
CA PRO A 23 47.60 1.42 -2.78
C PRO A 23 48.16 2.62 -2.02
N ASP A 24 47.82 2.75 -0.74
CA ASP A 24 48.43 3.78 0.08
C ASP A 24 49.90 3.44 0.35
N GLN A 25 50.71 4.46 0.62
CA GLN A 25 52.10 4.27 1.02
C GLN A 25 52.23 4.03 2.52
N GLN A 26 51.24 3.40 3.17
CA GLN A 26 51.40 3.04 4.58
C GLN A 26 52.53 2.00 4.68
N PRO A 27 53.47 2.18 5.63
CA PRO A 27 54.43 1.15 5.95
C PRO A 27 53.66 -0.12 6.30
N CYS A 28 53.90 -1.20 5.58
CA CYS A 28 53.40 -2.53 5.91
C CYS A 28 54.09 -3.01 7.19
N ILE A 29 53.64 -2.52 8.35
CA ILE A 29 53.97 -3.09 9.65
C ILE A 29 53.04 -4.30 9.79
N GLU A 30 53.40 -5.41 9.16
CA GLU A 30 52.74 -6.68 9.42
C GLU A 30 53.07 -7.09 10.87
N PRO A 31 52.08 -7.24 11.76
CA PRO A 31 52.34 -7.81 13.07
C PRO A 31 52.86 -9.25 12.89
N PRO A 32 53.75 -9.72 13.78
CA PRO A 32 54.18 -11.12 13.74
C PRO A 32 52.95 -12.04 13.78
N PRO A 33 52.97 -13.16 13.04
CA PRO A 33 51.81 -14.04 12.92
C PRO A 33 51.39 -14.51 14.31
N SER A 34 50.25 -14.01 14.79
CA SER A 34 49.63 -14.50 16.02
C SER A 34 48.76 -15.69 15.66
N SER A 35 48.90 -16.78 16.42
CA SER A 35 48.01 -17.92 16.25
C SER A 35 46.60 -17.54 16.72
N ILE A 36 45.66 -17.41 15.80
CA ILE A 36 44.25 -17.28 16.12
C ILE A 36 43.75 -18.67 16.54
N MET A 37 43.51 -18.85 17.83
CA MET A 37 42.82 -20.04 18.34
C MET A 37 41.35 -19.97 17.89
N TYR A 38 40.99 -20.71 16.86
CA TYR A 38 39.59 -20.87 16.47
C TYR A 38 38.90 -21.81 17.45
N GLN A 39 38.14 -21.25 18.38
CA GLN A 39 37.22 -22.00 19.21
C GLN A 39 35.82 -21.83 18.63
N ALA A 40 35.27 -22.88 18.02
CA ALA A 40 33.88 -22.90 17.60
C ALA A 40 32.99 -22.72 18.84
N ASN A 41 32.33 -21.56 18.93
CA ASN A 41 31.30 -21.33 19.92
C ASN A 41 29.98 -21.88 19.37
N PHE A 42 29.48 -22.97 19.96
CA PHE A 42 28.18 -23.57 19.62
C PHE A 42 27.03 -22.93 20.39
N ASP A 43 27.29 -21.81 21.07
CA ASP A 43 26.26 -21.04 21.75
C ASP A 43 25.22 -20.54 20.73
N THR A 44 23.99 -20.99 20.91
CA THR A 44 22.83 -20.63 20.09
C THR A 44 22.27 -19.26 20.46
N ASN A 45 22.92 -18.51 21.35
CA ASN A 45 22.49 -17.17 21.75
C ASN A 45 22.52 -16.11 20.63
N PHE A 46 22.97 -16.46 19.41
CA PHE A 46 22.81 -15.67 18.18
C PHE A 46 23.04 -14.16 18.42
N GLU A 47 24.23 -13.78 18.90
CA GLU A 47 24.55 -12.37 19.17
C GLU A 47 24.40 -11.48 17.92
N ASP A 48 24.49 -12.08 16.72
CA ASP A 48 24.29 -11.42 15.43
C ASP A 48 22.84 -11.50 14.89
N ARG A 49 21.86 -11.80 15.75
CA ARG A 49 20.43 -11.81 15.39
C ARG A 49 20.02 -10.50 14.70
N ASN A 50 20.58 -9.37 15.12
CA ASN A 50 20.23 -8.06 14.58
C ASN A 50 20.72 -7.85 13.13
N ALA A 51 21.87 -8.40 12.72
CA ALA A 51 22.30 -8.30 11.31
C ALA A 51 21.51 -9.27 10.41
N PHE A 52 21.16 -10.46 10.90
CA PHE A 52 20.31 -11.39 10.15
C PHE A 52 18.89 -10.83 9.94
N VAL A 53 18.34 -10.17 10.96
CA VAL A 53 17.03 -9.50 10.90
C VAL A 53 17.06 -8.31 9.92
N THR A 54 18.14 -7.55 9.85
CA THR A 54 18.16 -6.35 8.98
C THR A 54 18.23 -6.65 7.49
N GLY A 55 18.79 -7.79 7.06
CA GLY A 55 18.86 -8.16 5.65
C GLY A 55 17.57 -8.78 5.11
N ILE A 56 17.17 -9.92 5.69
CA ILE A 56 16.04 -10.72 5.20
C ILE A 56 14.70 -10.23 5.78
N ALA A 57 14.66 -9.80 7.05
CA ALA A 57 13.39 -9.37 7.65
C ALA A 57 12.88 -8.05 7.05
N ARG A 58 13.75 -7.16 6.57
CA ARG A 58 13.31 -5.92 5.88
C ARG A 58 12.46 -6.22 4.65
N TYR A 59 12.88 -7.15 3.80
CA TYR A 59 12.13 -7.50 2.59
C TYR A 59 10.84 -8.24 2.92
N ILE A 60 10.83 -9.07 3.97
CA ILE A 60 9.63 -9.75 4.45
C ILE A 60 8.62 -8.76 5.01
N GLU A 61 9.08 -7.79 5.80
CA GLU A 61 8.24 -6.71 6.33
C GLU A 61 7.67 -5.85 5.20
N GLN A 62 8.51 -5.48 4.22
CA GLN A 62 8.06 -4.76 3.02
C GLN A 62 7.04 -5.56 2.21
N ALA A 63 7.25 -6.86 2.01
CA ALA A 63 6.30 -7.73 1.32
C ALA A 63 4.98 -7.84 2.09
N THR A 64 5.03 -7.85 3.43
CA THR A 64 3.84 -7.88 4.29
C THR A 64 3.04 -6.59 4.18
N VAL A 65 3.71 -5.44 4.24
CA VAL A 65 3.08 -4.12 4.04
C VAL A 65 2.50 -4.01 2.63
N HIS A 66 3.24 -4.45 1.60
CA HIS A 66 2.76 -4.46 0.22
C HIS A 66 1.52 -5.35 0.04
N SER A 67 1.48 -6.52 0.68
CA SER A 67 0.31 -7.39 0.69
C SER A 67 -0.90 -6.69 1.31
N SER A 68 -0.72 -6.03 2.46
CA SER A 68 -1.80 -5.26 3.11
C SER A 68 -2.30 -4.09 2.24
N MET A 69 -1.40 -3.41 1.52
CA MET A 69 -1.79 -2.36 0.57
C MET A 69 -2.62 -2.91 -0.60
N ASN A 70 -2.29 -4.10 -1.09
CA ASN A 70 -3.07 -4.75 -2.15
C ASN A 70 -4.49 -5.12 -1.69
N GLU A 71 -4.66 -5.55 -0.44
CA GLU A 71 -5.99 -5.81 0.12
C GLU A 71 -6.84 -4.52 0.15
N MET A 72 -6.26 -3.38 0.53
CA MET A 72 -6.96 -2.09 0.46
C MET A 72 -7.31 -1.67 -0.96
N LEU A 73 -6.49 -2.00 -1.96
CA LEU A 73 -6.82 -1.72 -3.36
C LEU A 73 -8.02 -2.54 -3.84
N GLU A 74 -8.11 -3.81 -3.41
CA GLU A 74 -9.26 -4.66 -3.74
C GLU A 74 -10.54 -4.16 -3.08
N GLU A 75 -10.50 -3.80 -1.79
CA GLU A 75 -11.63 -3.17 -1.09
C GLU A 75 -12.05 -1.85 -1.77
N GLY A 76 -11.08 -1.03 -2.17
CA GLY A 76 -11.33 0.19 -2.94
C GLY A 76 -11.98 -0.08 -4.30
N HIS A 77 -11.64 -1.19 -4.95
CA HIS A 77 -12.25 -1.63 -6.21
C HIS A 77 -13.73 -2.00 -6.00
N GLU A 78 -14.07 -2.72 -4.94
CA GLU A 78 -15.46 -3.05 -4.61
C GLU A 78 -16.33 -1.79 -4.45
N TYR A 79 -15.82 -0.78 -3.73
CA TYR A 79 -16.52 0.51 -3.62
C TYR A 79 -16.63 1.24 -4.96
N ALA A 80 -15.62 1.14 -5.85
CA ALA A 80 -15.69 1.74 -7.18
C ALA A 80 -16.79 1.08 -8.03
N VAL A 81 -16.92 -0.25 -7.98
CA VAL A 81 -18.00 -0.99 -8.66
C VAL A 81 -19.36 -0.60 -8.08
N MET A 82 -19.47 -0.53 -6.75
CA MET A 82 -20.69 -0.10 -6.07
C MET A 82 -21.13 1.30 -6.54
N LEU A 83 -20.22 2.27 -6.54
CA LEU A 83 -20.52 3.64 -6.96
C LEU A 83 -20.86 3.74 -8.46
N TYR A 84 -20.17 2.97 -9.30
CA TYR A 84 -20.44 2.93 -10.74
C TYR A 84 -21.82 2.35 -11.06
N THR A 85 -22.22 1.30 -10.32
CA THR A 85 -23.51 0.63 -10.51
C THR A 85 -24.64 1.30 -9.72
N TRP A 86 -24.32 2.27 -8.85
CA TRP A 86 -25.28 2.99 -8.04
C TRP A 86 -26.35 3.71 -8.86
N ARG A 87 -27.62 3.49 -8.51
CA ARG A 87 -28.76 4.17 -9.13
C ARG A 87 -29.51 4.99 -8.08
N SER A 88 -29.98 6.16 -8.48
CA SER A 88 -30.77 7.04 -7.60
C SER A 88 -32.10 6.38 -7.25
N CYS A 89 -32.26 5.98 -5.98
CA CYS A 89 -33.50 5.40 -5.46
C CYS A 89 -34.61 6.46 -5.27
N SER A 90 -34.27 7.74 -5.17
CA SER A 90 -35.25 8.84 -5.08
C SER A 90 -36.14 8.97 -6.31
N ARG A 91 -35.69 8.46 -7.48
CA ARG A 91 -36.52 8.40 -8.69
C ARG A 91 -37.72 7.45 -8.58
N ALA A 92 -37.63 6.44 -7.72
CA ALA A 92 -38.72 5.50 -7.48
C ALA A 92 -39.75 6.04 -6.47
N ILE A 93 -39.43 7.15 -5.78
CA ILE A 93 -40.29 7.74 -4.76
C ILE A 93 -41.29 8.70 -5.42
N PRO A 94 -42.61 8.53 -5.21
CA PRO A 94 -43.60 9.46 -5.72
C PRO A 94 -43.44 10.84 -5.07
N GLN A 95 -43.45 11.90 -5.89
CA GLN A 95 -43.29 13.26 -5.41
C GLN A 95 -44.57 13.79 -4.76
N VAL A 96 -44.43 14.45 -3.61
CA VAL A 96 -45.54 15.10 -2.91
C VAL A 96 -45.77 16.49 -3.48
N THR A 97 -46.76 16.64 -4.37
CA THR A 97 -47.18 17.97 -4.89
C THR A 97 -48.16 18.67 -3.93
N HIS A 98 -48.08 20.00 -3.81
CA HIS A 98 -48.74 20.84 -2.79
C HIS A 98 -50.28 20.90 -2.80
N THR A 99 -50.97 20.20 -3.71
CA THR A 99 -52.34 20.57 -4.11
C THR A 99 -53.45 20.09 -3.17
N HIS A 100 -53.23 19.10 -2.29
CA HIS A 100 -54.25 18.63 -1.33
C HIS A 100 -53.68 18.39 0.09
N LYS A 101 -53.85 19.38 0.99
CA LYS A 101 -53.33 19.34 2.38
C LYS A 101 -53.84 18.15 3.23
N HIS A 102 -55.01 17.60 2.94
CA HIS A 102 -55.62 16.54 3.76
C HIS A 102 -55.14 15.12 3.41
N THR A 103 -54.84 14.85 2.14
CA THR A 103 -54.29 13.57 1.68
C THR A 103 -52.76 13.53 1.81
N ARG A 104 -52.12 14.69 1.96
CA ARG A 104 -50.66 14.85 2.08
C ARG A 104 -50.06 14.07 3.25
N THR A 105 -50.64 14.19 4.45
CA THR A 105 -50.11 13.50 5.64
C THR A 105 -50.14 11.98 5.48
N LYS A 106 -51.18 11.44 4.83
CA LYS A 106 -51.31 9.99 4.59
C LYS A 106 -50.32 9.51 3.52
N LEU A 107 -50.08 10.31 2.48
CA LEU A 107 -49.06 10.02 1.46
C LEU A 107 -47.64 10.14 2.02
N GLU A 108 -47.33 11.16 2.83
CA GLU A 108 -46.03 11.31 3.50
C GLU A 108 -45.72 10.11 4.41
N LEU A 109 -46.68 9.67 5.22
CA LEU A 109 -46.52 8.49 6.08
C LEU A 109 -46.31 7.20 5.27
N TYR A 110 -47.04 7.03 4.16
CA TYR A 110 -46.87 5.88 3.27
C TYR A 110 -45.52 5.88 2.54
N ILE A 111 -45.05 7.07 2.12
CA ILE A 111 -43.73 7.22 1.51
C ILE A 111 -42.64 6.92 2.54
N LEU A 112 -42.76 7.41 3.77
CA LEU A 112 -41.82 7.12 4.86
C LEU A 112 -41.76 5.62 5.14
N SER A 113 -42.91 4.94 5.29
CA SER A 113 -42.92 3.49 5.52
C SER A 113 -42.29 2.71 4.37
N LEU A 114 -42.58 3.08 3.12
CA LEU A 114 -41.93 2.43 1.96
C LEU A 114 -40.43 2.74 1.87
N THR A 115 -40.03 3.93 2.29
CA THR A 115 -38.62 4.35 2.28
C THR A 115 -37.83 3.53 3.30
N ASP A 116 -38.35 3.38 4.52
CA ASP A 116 -37.70 2.63 5.58
C ASP A 116 -37.66 1.12 5.28
N ASP A 117 -38.79 0.54 4.85
CA ASP A 117 -38.91 -0.92 4.67
C ASP A 117 -38.20 -1.45 3.41
N TYR A 118 -38.15 -0.65 2.34
CA TYR A 118 -37.67 -1.14 1.03
C TYR A 118 -36.48 -0.35 0.49
N LEU A 119 -36.40 0.94 0.79
CA LEU A 119 -35.55 1.86 0.04
C LEU A 119 -34.24 2.15 0.76
N LEU A 120 -34.23 2.23 2.10
CA LEU A 120 -33.01 2.27 2.92
C LEU A 120 -32.15 1.01 2.74
N PRO A 121 -32.68 -0.23 2.86
CA PRO A 121 -31.89 -1.43 2.63
C PRO A 121 -31.47 -1.62 1.16
N MET A 122 -32.24 -1.12 0.19
CA MET A 122 -31.89 -1.19 -1.23
C MET A 122 -30.91 -0.09 -1.67
N ALA A 123 -30.94 1.05 -0.97
CA ALA A 123 -30.01 2.15 -1.17
C ALA A 123 -28.75 2.01 -0.33
N ASP A 124 -28.42 0.81 0.19
CA ASP A 124 -27.13 0.42 0.78
C ASP A 124 -26.38 1.56 1.49
N ILE A 125 -27.09 2.35 2.31
CA ILE A 125 -26.56 3.63 2.86
C ILE A 125 -25.40 3.35 3.82
N ASP A 126 -25.45 2.21 4.50
CA ASP A 126 -24.37 1.71 5.34
C ASP A 126 -23.09 1.52 4.51
N LYS A 127 -23.17 0.94 3.30
CA LYS A 127 -22.00 0.77 2.43
C LYS A 127 -21.42 2.09 1.91
N ILE A 128 -22.27 3.11 1.72
CA ILE A 128 -21.79 4.47 1.42
C ILE A 128 -21.06 5.04 2.64
N THR A 129 -21.59 4.84 3.84
CA THR A 129 -20.98 5.30 5.09
C THR A 129 -19.63 4.60 5.34
N ASP A 130 -19.56 3.31 5.04
CA ASP A 130 -18.34 2.52 5.07
C ASP A 130 -17.34 3.03 4.04
N HIS A 131 -17.76 3.33 2.81
CA HIS A 131 -16.90 3.96 1.80
C HIS A 131 -16.32 5.31 2.28
N PHE A 132 -17.13 6.16 2.92
CA PHE A 132 -16.64 7.42 3.48
C PHE A 132 -15.61 7.20 4.59
N THR A 133 -15.81 6.17 5.40
CA THR A 133 -14.88 5.79 6.47
C THR A 133 -13.58 5.23 5.90
N PHE A 134 -13.67 4.33 4.93
CA PHE A 134 -12.56 3.76 4.18
C PHE A 134 -11.69 4.84 3.52
N LYS A 135 -12.31 5.83 2.87
CA LYS A 135 -11.59 6.95 2.26
C LYS A 135 -10.86 7.83 3.29
N LYS A 136 -11.35 7.88 4.52
CA LYS A 136 -10.73 8.66 5.60
C LYS A 136 -9.57 7.92 6.27
N SER A 137 -9.54 6.58 6.20
CA SER A 137 -8.44 5.76 6.72
C SER A 137 -7.25 5.61 5.76
N LEU A 138 -7.41 6.00 4.49
CA LEU A 138 -6.33 6.18 3.51
C LEU A 138 -5.53 7.46 3.78
#